data_AF-A0A7C6EQH9-F1
#
_entry.id   AF-A0A7C6EQH9-F1
#
_cell.length_a   1.000
_cell.length_b   1.000
_cell.length_c   1.000
_cell.angle_alpha   90.00
_cell.angle_beta   90.00
_cell.angle_gamma   90.00
#
_symmetry.space_group_name_H-M   'P 1'
#
loop_
_entity.id
_entity.type
_entity.pdbx_description
1 polymer ?
#
loop_
_entity_poly.entity_id
_entity_poly.type
_entity_poly.pdbx_seq_one_letter_code
_entity_poly.pdbx_strand_id
1 'polypeptide(L)'
;SISSFFSENVSLPHLIANAHTIMYIILTIVFSPFLSFVYKRLKKFVHNDGSEIILMQTKYIYEQSLKTPSIALLLAKKETMHMANIVKGMVHKLLPLFVNKDKKLLQELEKEEQAVNMLRDQITDFLLQLSKQNVTEDLIKDSFKLLAIVKELEEIGDIIDTNLLPKARYWIENNYDFSDQGKQELQEYHSRCFKLISMVVDVMAKYDEYKATKIKKKEKENIKLAYDLEKSHFARLIEHVDKTVQSSKTHIELLGLMQAINRHSTQIVRILYDEV
;
A
#
# COMPACT_ATOMS: atom_id res chain seq x y z
N SER A 1 3.69 -4.02 54.58
CA SER A 1 2.60 -3.09 54.98
C SER A 1 2.96 -1.72 54.45
N ILE A 2 1.99 -0.91 54.00
CA ILE A 2 2.20 0.46 53.47
C ILE A 2 3.00 1.34 54.46
N SER A 3 3.03 0.95 55.74
CA SER A 3 3.79 1.58 56.81
C SER A 3 5.32 1.66 56.58
N SER A 4 5.94 0.79 55.77
CA SER A 4 7.40 0.86 55.52
C SER A 4 7.80 1.80 54.39
N PHE A 5 6.83 2.36 53.64
CA PHE A 5 7.09 3.37 52.60
C PHE A 5 7.17 4.79 53.17
N PHE A 6 6.75 4.98 54.43
CA PHE A 6 6.61 6.28 55.08
C PHE A 6 7.55 6.49 56.28
N SER A 7 8.45 5.55 56.59
CA SER A 7 9.34 5.64 57.75
C SER A 7 10.81 5.78 57.36
N GLU A 8 11.23 7.00 57.04
CA GLU A 8 12.58 7.57 57.27
C GLU A 8 12.66 8.95 56.60
N ASN A 9 12.92 10.00 57.37
CA ASN A 9 13.21 11.41 56.99
C ASN A 9 13.12 11.74 55.49
N VAL A 10 11.91 11.76 54.93
CA VAL A 10 11.69 12.12 53.53
C VAL A 10 11.70 13.65 53.43
N SER A 11 12.71 14.21 52.76
CA SER A 11 12.80 15.65 52.53
C SER A 11 11.54 16.17 51.82
N LEU A 12 11.06 17.37 52.17
CA LEU A 12 9.86 18.00 51.59
C LEU A 12 9.83 17.93 50.04
N PRO A 13 10.95 18.09 49.30
CA PRO A 13 10.99 17.91 47.86
C PRO A 13 10.67 16.48 47.37
N HIS A 14 11.07 15.45 48.11
CA HIS A 14 10.78 14.05 47.75
C HIS A 14 9.30 13.71 47.97
N LEU A 15 8.67 14.29 49.00
CA LEU A 15 7.23 14.16 49.23
C LEU A 15 6.42 14.77 48.08
N ILE A 16 6.83 15.96 47.63
CA ILE A 16 6.21 16.67 46.51
C ILE A 16 6.39 15.88 45.20
N ALA A 17 7.61 15.40 44.92
CA ALA A 17 7.90 14.59 43.74
C ALA A 17 7.06 13.29 43.71
N ASN A 18 7.01 12.57 44.82
CA ASN A 18 6.22 11.33 44.93
C ASN A 18 4.72 11.60 44.76
N ALA A 19 4.19 12.69 45.33
CA ALA A 19 2.80 13.09 45.14
C ALA A 19 2.47 13.40 43.67
N HIS A 20 3.37 14.09 42.95
CA HIS A 20 3.20 14.33 41.52
C HIS A 20 3.23 13.04 40.70
N THR A 21 4.17 12.14 40.96
CA THR A 21 4.25 10.85 40.25
C THR A 21 3.02 9.98 40.51
N ILE A 22 2.57 9.91 41.76
CA ILE A 22 1.34 9.18 42.14
C ILE A 22 0.11 9.80 41.46
N MET A 23 0.02 11.14 41.41
CA MET A 23 -1.06 11.83 40.71
C MET A 23 -1.10 11.47 39.22
N TYR A 24 0.05 11.46 38.53
CA TYR A 24 0.09 11.07 37.12
C TYR A 24 -0.26 9.59 36.91
N ILE A 25 0.17 8.68 37.79
CA ILE A 25 -0.21 7.26 37.73
C ILE A 25 -1.72 7.10 37.89
N ILE A 26 -2.31 7.78 38.87
CA ILE A 26 -3.77 7.77 39.10
C ILE A 26 -4.48 8.34 37.87
N LEU A 27 -4.01 9.46 37.32
CA LEU A 27 -4.58 10.08 36.13
C LEU A 27 -4.54 9.10 34.93
N THR A 28 -3.41 8.41 34.71
CA THR A 28 -3.28 7.42 33.65
C THR A 28 -4.23 6.24 33.85
N ILE A 29 -4.38 5.71 35.06
CA ILE A 29 -5.28 4.59 35.34
C ILE A 29 -6.74 4.99 35.14
N VAL A 30 -7.13 6.20 35.56
CA VAL A 30 -8.51 6.70 35.44
C VAL A 30 -8.86 7.06 33.99
N PHE A 31 -7.95 7.71 33.25
CA PHE A 31 -8.21 8.14 31.87
C PHE A 31 -7.98 7.06 30.82
N SER A 32 -7.16 6.04 31.09
CA SER A 32 -6.94 4.90 30.16
C SER A 32 -8.23 4.20 29.70
N PRO A 33 -9.18 3.80 30.58
CA PRO A 33 -10.43 3.18 30.15
C PRO A 33 -11.33 4.14 29.38
N PHE A 34 -11.32 5.44 29.72
CA PHE A 34 -12.06 6.46 29.00
C PHE A 34 -11.53 6.65 27.58
N LEU A 35 -10.20 6.70 27.41
CA LEU A 35 -9.56 6.81 26.10
C LEU A 35 -9.84 5.58 25.23
N SER A 36 -9.83 4.38 25.81
CA SER A 36 -10.23 3.15 25.11
C SER A 36 -11.70 3.16 24.69
N PHE A 37 -12.59 3.69 25.53
CA PHE A 37 -14.00 3.84 25.22
C PHE A 37 -14.24 4.84 24.09
N VAL A 38 -13.60 6.01 24.14
CA VAL A 38 -13.66 7.03 23.08
C VAL A 38 -13.10 6.47 21.77
N TYR A 39 -11.95 5.78 21.81
CA TYR A 39 -11.38 5.11 20.63
C TYR A 39 -12.35 4.08 20.02
N LYS A 40 -12.99 3.23 20.83
CA LYS A 40 -13.98 2.25 20.34
C LYS A 40 -15.22 2.93 19.75
N ARG A 41 -15.69 4.02 20.36
CA ARG A 41 -16.84 4.78 19.86
C ARG A 41 -16.51 5.52 18.56
N LEU A 42 -15.37 6.20 18.49
CA LEU A 42 -14.87 6.83 17.27
C LEU A 42 -14.70 5.79 16.16
N LYS A 43 -14.09 4.64 16.45
CA LYS A 43 -13.95 3.53 15.49
C LYS A 43 -15.31 3.04 14.98
N LYS A 44 -16.34 2.98 15.84
CA LYS A 44 -17.70 2.57 15.47
C LYS A 44 -18.45 3.63 14.65
N PHE A 45 -18.27 4.91 14.93
CA PHE A 45 -18.86 6.00 14.13
C PHE A 45 -18.16 6.17 12.77
N VAL A 46 -16.84 6.00 12.73
CA VAL A 46 -16.05 6.00 11.50
C VAL A 46 -16.38 4.82 10.58
N HIS A 47 -16.77 3.67 11.14
CA HIS A 47 -17.08 2.47 10.34
C HIS A 47 -18.43 2.52 9.62
N ASN A 48 -19.36 3.42 9.99
CA ASN A 48 -20.71 3.40 9.42
C ASN A 48 -20.92 4.37 8.25
N ASP A 49 -20.13 5.45 8.12
CA ASP A 49 -20.22 6.40 6.99
C ASP A 49 -18.85 7.02 6.60
N GLY A 50 -17.76 6.68 7.31
CA GLY A 50 -16.48 7.41 7.23
C GLY A 50 -15.34 6.70 6.51
N SER A 51 -15.49 5.44 6.08
CA SER A 51 -14.41 4.73 5.37
C SER A 51 -14.08 5.38 4.03
N GLU A 52 -15.08 5.94 3.36
CA GLU A 52 -14.94 6.64 2.09
C GLU A 52 -14.20 7.99 2.26
N ILE A 53 -14.59 8.75 3.29
CA ILE A 53 -13.97 10.05 3.63
C ILE A 53 -12.50 9.86 4.07
N ILE A 54 -12.16 8.76 4.76
CA ILE A 54 -10.79 8.50 5.23
C ILE A 54 -9.85 8.02 4.12
N LEU A 55 -10.39 7.41 3.06
CA LEU A 55 -9.61 7.04 1.87
C LEU A 55 -9.43 8.23 0.93
N MET A 56 -10.42 9.13 0.85
CA MET A 56 -10.40 10.32 -0.02
C MET A 56 -9.89 11.60 0.67
N GLN A 57 -8.88 11.49 1.53
CA GLN A 57 -8.16 12.65 2.07
C GLN A 57 -6.67 12.33 2.28
N THR A 58 -5.80 13.33 2.11
CA THR A 58 -4.41 13.24 2.59
C THR A 58 -4.38 13.03 4.09
N LYS A 59 -3.44 12.20 4.55
CA LYS A 59 -3.23 11.94 5.98
C LYS A 59 -2.17 12.83 6.61
N TYR A 60 -1.23 13.31 5.81
CA TYR A 60 -0.02 13.98 6.25
C TYR A 60 0.17 15.36 5.60
N ILE A 61 -0.32 15.55 4.39
CA ILE A 61 -0.18 16.83 3.67
C ILE A 61 -1.37 17.75 3.99
N TYR A 62 -1.06 19.00 4.35
CA TYR A 62 -2.03 20.10 4.56
C TYR A 62 -1.37 21.45 4.28
N GLU A 63 -2.14 22.52 3.98
CA GLU A 63 -1.61 23.82 3.50
C GLU A 63 -0.46 24.40 4.34
N GLN A 64 -0.54 24.33 5.68
CA GLN A 64 0.48 24.88 6.56
C GLN A 64 1.79 24.06 6.57
N SER A 65 1.80 22.88 5.96
CA SER A 65 2.96 21.98 5.86
C SER A 65 4.09 22.55 4.99
N LEU A 66 3.80 23.49 4.09
CA LEU A 66 4.79 24.08 3.18
C LEU A 66 5.77 25.05 3.87
N LYS A 67 5.48 25.50 5.09
CA LYS A 67 6.28 26.52 5.80
C LYS A 67 7.72 26.10 6.07
N THR A 68 7.97 24.81 6.19
CA THR A 68 9.32 24.27 6.47
C THR A 68 9.66 23.22 5.42
N PRO A 69 10.54 23.54 4.45
CA PRO A 69 10.78 22.69 3.28
C PRO A 69 11.17 21.25 3.56
N SER A 70 12.07 21.05 4.52
CA SER A 70 12.54 19.72 4.94
C SER A 70 11.42 18.89 5.57
N ILE A 71 10.54 19.53 6.36
CA ILE A 71 9.37 18.88 6.96
C ILE A 71 8.32 18.59 5.89
N ALA A 72 8.08 19.53 4.97
CA ALA A 72 7.17 19.36 3.84
C ALA A 72 7.53 18.12 3.01
N LEU A 73 8.80 18.00 2.62
CA LEU A 73 9.29 16.83 1.88
C LEU A 73 9.08 15.53 2.67
N LEU A 74 9.33 15.52 3.98
CA LEU A 74 9.09 14.36 4.83
C LEU A 74 7.60 13.97 4.87
N LEU A 75 6.69 14.94 4.95
CA LEU A 75 5.25 14.71 4.92
C LEU A 75 4.80 14.15 3.56
N ALA A 76 5.35 14.67 2.46
CA ALA A 76 5.12 14.12 1.13
C ALA A 76 5.61 12.67 1.01
N LYS A 77 6.79 12.34 1.57
CA LYS A 77 7.30 10.95 1.63
C LYS A 77 6.34 10.04 2.40
N LYS A 78 5.76 10.51 3.52
CA LYS A 78 4.76 9.75 4.29
C LYS A 78 3.45 9.54 3.53
N GLU A 79 2.98 10.55 2.79
CA GLU A 79 1.78 10.44 1.97
C GLU A 79 1.99 9.49 0.79
N THR A 80 3.15 9.57 0.13
CA THR A 80 3.54 8.60 -0.91
C THR A 80 3.58 7.18 -0.35
N MET A 81 4.07 7.01 0.89
CA MET A 81 4.03 5.72 1.57
C MET A 81 2.59 5.26 1.89
N HIS A 82 1.68 6.20 2.15
CA HIS A 82 0.27 5.87 2.29
C HIS A 82 -0.30 5.32 0.98
N MET A 83 -0.10 6.04 -0.13
CA MET A 83 -0.53 5.63 -1.47
C MET A 83 0.01 4.24 -1.83
N ALA A 84 1.29 3.96 -1.61
CA ALA A 84 1.85 2.65 -1.94
C ALA A 84 1.26 1.51 -1.11
N ASN A 85 0.82 1.76 0.13
CA ASN A 85 0.11 0.75 0.91
C ASN A 85 -1.31 0.48 0.38
N ILE A 86 -2.00 1.49 -0.15
CA ILE A 86 -3.28 1.29 -0.85
C ILE A 86 -3.04 0.42 -2.09
N VAL A 87 -2.08 0.81 -2.95
CA VAL A 87 -1.72 0.07 -4.17
C VAL A 87 -1.35 -1.39 -3.85
N LYS A 88 -0.52 -1.62 -2.83
CA LYS A 88 -0.21 -2.98 -2.35
C LYS A 88 -1.47 -3.76 -1.96
N GLY A 89 -2.42 -3.09 -1.30
CA GLY A 89 -3.72 -3.65 -0.94
C GLY A 89 -4.59 -3.97 -2.16
N MET A 90 -4.54 -3.17 -3.22
CA MET A 90 -5.21 -3.44 -4.49
C MET A 90 -4.61 -4.67 -5.18
N VAL A 91 -3.26 -4.77 -5.24
CA VAL A 91 -2.55 -5.93 -5.80
C VAL A 91 -2.92 -7.23 -5.07
N HIS A 92 -3.15 -7.17 -3.75
CA HIS A 92 -3.59 -8.34 -2.98
C HIS A 92 -4.94 -8.90 -3.45
N LYS A 93 -5.86 -8.04 -3.90
CA LYS A 93 -7.24 -8.40 -4.25
C LYS A 93 -7.41 -8.88 -5.69
N LEU A 94 -6.39 -8.73 -6.56
CA LEU A 94 -6.50 -9.02 -8.00
C LEU A 94 -7.03 -10.42 -8.30
N LEU A 95 -6.37 -11.46 -7.81
CA LEU A 95 -6.79 -12.83 -8.09
C LEU A 95 -8.07 -13.25 -7.33
N PRO A 96 -8.24 -12.92 -6.02
CA PRO A 96 -9.49 -13.16 -5.31
C PRO A 96 -10.74 -12.66 -6.06
N LEU A 97 -10.64 -11.55 -6.79
CA LEU A 97 -11.75 -11.01 -7.57
C LEU A 97 -12.27 -11.99 -8.64
N PHE A 98 -11.37 -12.68 -9.35
CA PHE A 98 -11.75 -13.67 -10.37
C PHE A 98 -12.10 -15.04 -9.78
N VAL A 99 -11.43 -15.42 -8.69
CA VAL A 99 -11.60 -16.74 -8.06
C VAL A 99 -12.85 -16.81 -7.19
N ASN A 100 -13.12 -15.77 -6.39
CA ASN A 100 -14.27 -15.72 -5.49
C ASN A 100 -15.49 -15.06 -6.13
N LYS A 101 -15.29 -14.36 -7.27
CA LYS A 101 -16.34 -13.64 -8.00
C LYS A 101 -17.09 -12.63 -7.13
N ASP A 102 -16.36 -12.00 -6.19
CA ASP A 102 -16.94 -11.13 -5.17
C ASP A 102 -17.15 -9.70 -5.70
N LYS A 103 -18.41 -9.33 -5.91
CA LYS A 103 -18.80 -7.97 -6.34
C LYS A 103 -18.45 -6.90 -5.30
N LYS A 104 -18.32 -7.24 -4.02
CA LYS A 104 -17.88 -6.27 -2.99
C LYS A 104 -16.42 -5.90 -3.18
N LEU A 105 -15.56 -6.89 -3.46
CA LEU A 105 -14.14 -6.63 -3.79
C LEU A 105 -14.00 -5.73 -5.03
N LEU A 106 -14.90 -5.87 -6.01
CA LEU A 106 -14.92 -4.99 -7.18
C LEU A 106 -15.16 -3.53 -6.77
N GLN A 107 -16.20 -3.27 -5.97
CA GLN A 107 -16.52 -1.93 -5.47
C GLN A 107 -15.43 -1.37 -4.54
N GLU A 108 -14.78 -2.21 -3.74
CA GLU A 108 -13.65 -1.79 -2.91
C GLU A 108 -12.46 -1.33 -3.77
N LEU A 109 -12.13 -2.07 -4.83
CA LEU A 109 -11.05 -1.70 -5.73
C LEU A 109 -11.33 -0.40 -6.49
N GLU A 110 -12.57 -0.18 -6.95
CA GLU A 110 -13.00 1.08 -7.56
C GLU A 110 -12.79 2.27 -6.61
N LYS A 111 -13.06 2.10 -5.32
CA LYS A 111 -12.84 3.16 -4.32
C LYS A 111 -11.36 3.38 -4.00
N GLU A 112 -10.57 2.30 -3.94
CA GLU A 112 -9.13 2.38 -3.72
C GLU A 112 -8.42 3.07 -4.89
N GLU A 113 -8.87 2.84 -6.12
CA GLU A 113 -8.43 3.52 -7.34
C GLU A 113 -8.67 5.03 -7.25
N GLN A 114 -9.88 5.45 -6.89
CA GLN A 114 -10.22 6.87 -6.73
C GLN A 114 -9.33 7.54 -5.67
N ALA A 115 -9.05 6.83 -4.58
CA ALA A 115 -8.14 7.30 -3.55
C ALA A 115 -6.69 7.43 -4.07
N VAL A 116 -6.22 6.49 -4.88
CA VAL A 116 -4.88 6.55 -5.52
C VAL A 116 -4.78 7.76 -6.45
N ASN A 117 -5.78 8.01 -7.30
CA ASN A 117 -5.82 9.19 -8.17
C ASN A 117 -5.80 10.51 -7.39
N MET A 118 -6.65 10.61 -6.37
CA MET A 118 -6.70 11.81 -5.54
C MET A 118 -5.37 12.04 -4.81
N LEU A 119 -4.75 10.98 -4.25
CA LEU A 119 -3.45 11.08 -3.61
C LEU A 119 -2.35 11.47 -4.61
N ARG A 120 -2.35 10.93 -5.83
CA ARG A 120 -1.44 11.34 -6.91
C ARG A 120 -1.52 12.85 -7.11
N ASP A 121 -2.72 13.39 -7.32
CA ASP A 121 -2.93 14.80 -7.62
C ASP A 121 -2.48 15.68 -6.44
N GLN A 122 -2.91 15.34 -5.21
CA GLN A 122 -2.57 16.11 -4.02
C GLN A 122 -1.07 16.09 -3.70
N ILE A 123 -0.41 14.93 -3.84
CA ILE A 123 1.05 14.83 -3.64
C ILE A 123 1.79 15.61 -4.73
N THR A 124 1.33 15.50 -5.98
CA THR A 124 1.95 16.19 -7.13
C THR A 124 1.88 17.71 -6.95
N ASP A 125 0.68 18.24 -6.69
CA ASP A 125 0.48 19.68 -6.46
C ASP A 125 1.32 20.18 -5.29
N PHE A 126 1.37 19.42 -4.20
CA PHE A 126 2.17 19.76 -3.03
C PHE A 126 3.67 19.83 -3.33
N LEU A 127 4.21 18.84 -4.07
CA LEU A 127 5.62 18.81 -4.45
C LEU A 127 5.98 19.90 -5.46
N LEU A 128 5.07 20.24 -6.38
CA LEU A 128 5.25 21.35 -7.30
C LEU A 128 5.29 22.70 -6.56
N GLN A 129 4.40 22.90 -5.57
CA GLN A 129 4.42 24.09 -4.73
C GLN A 129 5.70 24.18 -3.88
N LEU A 130 6.11 23.07 -3.28
CA LEU A 130 7.35 22.98 -2.51
C LEU A 130 8.59 23.34 -3.36
N SER A 131 8.63 22.83 -4.60
CA SER A 131 9.72 23.08 -5.55
C SER A 131 9.78 24.55 -6.00
N LYS A 132 8.64 25.25 -6.09
CA LYS A 132 8.59 26.68 -6.41
C LYS A 132 9.10 27.58 -5.27
N GLN A 133 8.99 27.13 -4.02
CA GLN A 133 9.36 27.91 -2.83
C GLN A 133 10.84 27.77 -2.45
N ASN A 134 11.55 26.76 -2.96
CA ASN A 134 12.91 26.44 -2.54
C ASN A 134 13.95 26.53 -3.65
N VAL A 135 15.17 26.86 -3.22
CA VAL A 135 16.29 27.22 -4.11
C VAL A 135 17.42 26.18 -4.10
N THR A 136 17.38 25.15 -3.24
CA THR A 136 18.45 24.14 -3.18
C THR A 136 18.21 23.01 -4.19
N GLU A 137 19.21 22.72 -5.02
CA GLU A 137 19.16 21.65 -6.02
C GLU A 137 18.81 20.28 -5.43
N ASP A 138 19.31 19.95 -4.23
CA ASP A 138 19.05 18.68 -3.57
C ASP A 138 17.56 18.45 -3.28
N LEU A 139 16.85 19.48 -2.82
CA LEU A 139 15.42 19.38 -2.53
C LEU A 139 14.59 19.22 -3.81
N ILE A 140 14.99 19.89 -4.89
CA ILE A 140 14.36 19.75 -6.21
C ILE A 140 14.57 18.32 -6.72
N LYS A 141 15.81 17.80 -6.61
CA LYS A 141 16.14 16.42 -6.97
C LYS A 141 15.28 15.43 -6.19
N ASP A 142 15.19 15.57 -4.87
CA ASP A 142 14.39 14.68 -4.01
C ASP A 142 12.88 14.77 -4.33
N SER A 143 12.37 15.97 -4.60
CA SER A 143 10.96 16.16 -5.01
C SER A 143 10.68 15.49 -6.34
N PHE A 144 11.59 15.61 -7.31
CA PHE A 144 11.47 14.96 -8.61
C PHE A 144 11.48 13.43 -8.49
N LYS A 145 12.38 12.86 -7.67
CA LYS A 145 12.36 11.41 -7.39
C LYS A 145 11.03 10.96 -6.82
N LEU A 146 10.47 11.72 -5.88
CA LEU A 146 9.21 11.37 -5.25
C LEU A 146 8.04 11.45 -6.24
N LEU A 147 8.01 12.45 -7.12
CA LEU A 147 7.05 12.53 -8.23
C LEU A 147 7.15 11.31 -9.15
N ALA A 148 8.36 10.87 -9.48
CA ALA A 148 8.56 9.68 -10.31
C ALA A 148 8.04 8.40 -9.60
N ILE A 149 8.23 8.28 -8.28
CA ILE A 149 7.66 7.17 -7.50
C ILE A 149 6.13 7.22 -7.48
N VAL A 150 5.54 8.40 -7.26
CA VAL A 150 4.08 8.60 -7.29
C VAL A 150 3.51 8.18 -8.64
N LYS A 151 4.19 8.53 -9.73
CA LYS A 151 3.81 8.09 -11.07
C LYS A 151 3.80 6.56 -11.19
N GLU A 152 4.87 5.87 -10.81
CA GLU A 152 4.91 4.40 -10.91
C GLU A 152 3.83 3.71 -10.05
N LEU A 153 3.43 4.31 -8.92
CA LEU A 153 2.31 3.81 -8.11
C LEU A 153 0.96 4.02 -8.80
N GLU A 154 0.77 5.15 -9.47
CA GLU A 154 -0.44 5.40 -10.25
C GLU A 154 -0.52 4.49 -11.48
N GLU A 155 0.57 4.25 -12.21
CA GLU A 155 0.58 3.30 -13.33
C GLU A 155 0.12 1.90 -12.89
N ILE A 156 0.45 1.46 -11.67
CA ILE A 156 -0.09 0.22 -11.10
C ILE A 156 -1.60 0.35 -10.84
N GLY A 157 -2.06 1.48 -10.31
CA GLY A 157 -3.47 1.78 -10.11
C GLY A 157 -4.26 1.75 -11.43
N ASP A 158 -3.76 2.40 -12.47
CA ASP A 158 -4.39 2.46 -13.81
C ASP A 158 -4.43 1.07 -14.49
N ILE A 159 -3.38 0.26 -14.36
CA ILE A 159 -3.42 -1.14 -14.81
C ILE A 159 -4.59 -1.90 -14.16
N ILE A 160 -4.85 -1.63 -12.87
CA ILE A 160 -5.95 -2.26 -12.15
C ILE A 160 -7.28 -1.69 -12.64
N ASP A 161 -7.41 -0.37 -12.76
CA ASP A 161 -8.63 0.28 -13.19
C ASP A 161 -9.00 -0.05 -14.64
N THR A 162 -8.16 0.39 -15.58
CA THR A 162 -8.44 0.42 -17.00
C THR A 162 -8.41 -0.99 -17.60
N ASN A 163 -7.54 -1.87 -17.11
CA ASN A 163 -7.38 -3.20 -17.70
C ASN A 163 -8.02 -4.32 -16.89
N LEU A 164 -7.99 -4.30 -15.56
CA LEU A 164 -8.41 -5.44 -14.73
C LEU A 164 -9.89 -5.36 -14.32
N LEU A 165 -10.39 -4.21 -13.85
CA LEU A 165 -11.77 -4.08 -13.36
C LEU A 165 -12.83 -4.37 -14.44
N PRO A 166 -12.73 -3.88 -15.69
CA PRO A 166 -13.66 -4.24 -16.76
C PRO A 166 -13.69 -5.74 -17.03
N LYS A 167 -12.53 -6.39 -17.01
CA LYS A 167 -12.40 -7.84 -17.23
C LYS A 167 -13.04 -8.62 -16.10
N ALA A 168 -12.79 -8.21 -14.86
CA ALA A 168 -13.38 -8.83 -13.69
C ALA A 168 -14.92 -8.70 -13.69
N ARG A 169 -15.45 -7.54 -14.05
CA ARG A 169 -16.90 -7.33 -14.16
C ARG A 169 -17.52 -8.31 -15.17
N TYR A 170 -16.95 -8.37 -16.38
CA TYR A 170 -17.37 -9.32 -17.40
C TYR A 170 -17.24 -10.77 -16.95
N TRP A 171 -16.14 -11.13 -16.28
CA TRP A 171 -15.89 -12.48 -15.76
C TRP A 171 -16.94 -12.92 -14.73
N ILE A 172 -17.29 -12.03 -13.81
CA ILE A 172 -18.31 -12.25 -12.77
C ILE A 172 -19.71 -12.40 -13.40
N GLU A 173 -20.06 -11.51 -14.33
CA GLU A 173 -21.37 -11.51 -14.98
C GLU A 173 -21.64 -12.79 -15.80
N ASN A 174 -20.61 -13.34 -16.43
CA ASN A 174 -20.71 -14.55 -17.25
C ASN A 174 -20.41 -15.85 -16.47
N ASN A 175 -20.14 -15.73 -15.16
CA ASN A 175 -19.84 -16.85 -14.26
C ASN A 175 -18.71 -17.77 -14.78
N TYR A 176 -17.71 -17.23 -15.48
CA TYR A 176 -16.58 -18.01 -15.97
C TYR A 176 -15.73 -18.58 -14.84
N ASP A 177 -15.03 -19.67 -15.12
CA ASP A 177 -14.07 -20.28 -14.22
C ASP A 177 -12.81 -20.72 -14.96
N PHE A 178 -11.68 -20.65 -14.26
CA PHE A 178 -10.44 -21.25 -14.73
C PHE A 178 -10.50 -22.79 -14.59
N SER A 179 -9.68 -23.50 -15.37
CA SER A 179 -9.35 -24.89 -15.04
C SER A 179 -8.59 -24.96 -13.71
N ASP A 180 -8.62 -26.10 -13.03
CA ASP A 180 -7.96 -26.25 -11.72
C ASP A 180 -6.45 -25.97 -11.80
N GLN A 181 -5.80 -26.47 -12.87
CA GLN A 181 -4.39 -26.17 -13.13
C GLN A 181 -4.17 -24.68 -13.42
N GLY A 182 -5.01 -24.06 -14.27
CA GLY A 182 -4.89 -22.64 -14.57
C GLY A 182 -5.08 -21.76 -13.33
N LYS A 183 -5.95 -22.17 -12.40
CA LYS A 183 -6.14 -21.50 -11.11
C LYS A 183 -4.90 -21.59 -10.23
N GLN A 184 -4.27 -22.77 -10.14
CA GLN A 184 -3.04 -22.95 -9.36
C GLN A 184 -1.88 -22.10 -9.89
N GLU A 185 -1.72 -22.05 -11.21
CA GLU A 185 -0.69 -21.23 -11.88
C GLU A 185 -0.89 -19.74 -11.59
N LEU A 186 -2.12 -19.24 -11.73
CA LEU A 186 -2.45 -17.85 -11.41
C LEU A 186 -2.24 -17.55 -9.92
N GLN A 187 -2.56 -18.49 -9.02
CA GLN A 187 -2.31 -18.35 -7.58
C GLN A 187 -0.82 -18.26 -7.25
N GLU A 188 0.01 -19.09 -7.87
CA GLU A 188 1.45 -19.00 -7.71
C GLU A 188 1.97 -17.64 -8.19
N TYR A 189 1.58 -17.23 -9.40
CA TYR A 189 2.07 -15.98 -9.98
C TYR A 189 1.60 -14.74 -9.21
N HIS A 190 0.35 -14.73 -8.77
CA HIS A 190 -0.20 -13.68 -7.91
C HIS A 190 0.56 -13.56 -6.59
N SER A 191 0.86 -14.69 -5.93
CA SER A 191 1.67 -14.71 -4.71
C SER A 191 3.07 -14.12 -4.92
N ARG A 192 3.70 -14.43 -6.06
CA ARG A 192 5.00 -13.87 -6.46
C ARG A 192 4.94 -12.37 -6.71
N CYS A 193 3.89 -11.91 -7.39
CA CYS A 193 3.64 -10.50 -7.68
C CYS A 193 3.40 -9.70 -6.38
N PHE A 194 2.49 -10.17 -5.53
CA PHE A 194 2.18 -9.55 -4.25
C PHE A 194 3.40 -9.48 -3.32
N LYS A 195 4.23 -10.54 -3.31
CA LYS A 195 5.48 -10.55 -2.54
C LYS A 195 6.47 -9.50 -3.05
N LEU A 196 6.56 -9.28 -4.36
CA LEU A 196 7.46 -8.29 -4.94
C LEU A 196 7.07 -6.87 -4.51
N ILE A 197 5.80 -6.47 -4.71
CA ILE A 197 5.33 -5.12 -4.29
C ILE A 197 5.43 -4.94 -2.77
N SER A 198 5.20 -6.00 -1.98
CA SER A 198 5.40 -5.94 -0.52
C SER A 198 6.87 -5.65 -0.15
N MET A 199 7.82 -6.28 -0.85
CA MET A 199 9.24 -6.00 -0.66
C MET A 199 9.61 -4.57 -1.08
N VAL A 200 9.01 -4.04 -2.15
CA VAL A 200 9.21 -2.66 -2.61
C VAL A 200 8.73 -1.67 -1.55
N VAL A 201 7.51 -1.86 -1.03
CA VAL A 201 6.95 -1.04 0.06
C VAL A 201 7.85 -1.08 1.30
N ASP A 202 8.39 -2.24 1.66
CA ASP A 202 9.34 -2.37 2.77
C ASP A 202 10.64 -1.59 2.54
N VAL A 203 11.16 -1.61 1.30
CA VAL A 203 12.38 -0.88 0.91
C VAL A 203 12.13 0.62 0.92
N MET A 204 10.99 1.10 0.42
CA MET A 204 10.61 2.52 0.51
C MET A 204 10.59 3.02 1.95
N ALA A 205 10.16 2.18 2.91
CA ALA A 205 10.08 2.56 4.31
C ALA A 205 11.44 2.55 5.04
N LYS A 206 12.38 1.68 4.62
CA LYS A 206 13.60 1.37 5.39
C LYS A 206 14.91 1.73 4.68
N TYR A 207 14.88 2.06 3.39
CA TYR A 207 16.08 2.29 2.57
C TYR A 207 17.11 1.15 2.67
N ASP A 208 16.63 -0.10 2.56
CA ASP A 208 17.45 -1.33 2.67
C ASP A 208 18.02 -1.75 1.30
N GLU A 209 19.28 -1.39 1.04
CA GLU A 209 19.97 -1.62 -0.25
C GLU A 209 20.10 -3.11 -0.60
N TYR A 210 20.35 -3.96 0.40
CA TYR A 210 20.43 -5.41 0.18
C TYR A 210 19.10 -5.97 -0.32
N LYS A 211 17.97 -5.50 0.23
CA LYS A 211 16.65 -5.87 -0.29
C LYS A 211 16.39 -5.30 -1.68
N ALA A 212 16.87 -4.09 -1.99
CA ALA A 212 16.73 -3.49 -3.31
C ALA A 212 17.35 -4.37 -4.42
N THR A 213 18.58 -4.86 -4.23
CA THR A 213 19.22 -5.80 -5.18
C THR A 213 18.41 -7.09 -5.35
N LYS A 214 17.82 -7.60 -4.25
CA LYS A 214 17.01 -8.82 -4.28
C LYS A 214 15.70 -8.64 -5.06
N ILE A 215 15.09 -7.45 -5.04
CA ILE A 215 13.86 -7.15 -5.81
C ILE A 215 14.13 -7.28 -7.31
N LYS A 216 15.23 -6.70 -7.82
CA LYS A 216 15.60 -6.79 -9.25
C LYS A 216 15.81 -8.24 -9.70
N LYS A 217 16.46 -9.06 -8.86
CA LYS A 217 16.61 -10.49 -9.14
C LYS A 217 15.25 -11.20 -9.21
N LYS A 218 14.34 -10.87 -8.30
CA LYS A 218 12.99 -11.45 -8.27
C LYS A 218 12.12 -11.05 -9.44
N GLU A 219 12.23 -9.82 -9.94
CA GLU A 219 11.57 -9.40 -11.17
C GLU A 219 12.00 -10.29 -12.35
N LYS A 220 13.31 -10.54 -12.51
CA LYS A 220 13.83 -11.46 -13.54
C LYS A 220 13.33 -12.89 -13.37
N GLU A 221 13.26 -13.39 -12.14
CA GLU A 221 12.66 -14.71 -11.82
C GLU A 221 11.17 -14.74 -12.20
N ASN A 222 10.42 -13.69 -11.88
CA ASN A 222 8.99 -13.58 -12.19
C ASN A 222 8.73 -13.45 -13.70
N ILE A 223 9.62 -12.82 -14.47
CA ILE A 223 9.52 -12.78 -15.94
C ILE A 223 9.65 -14.19 -16.53
N LYS A 224 10.64 -14.97 -16.06
CA LYS A 224 10.82 -16.36 -16.50
C LYS A 224 9.63 -17.23 -16.13
N LEU A 225 9.15 -17.12 -14.88
CA LEU A 225 7.99 -17.87 -14.43
C LEU A 225 6.75 -17.56 -15.28
N ALA A 226 6.48 -16.29 -15.60
CA ALA A 226 5.36 -15.93 -16.47
C ALA A 226 5.43 -16.63 -17.82
N TYR A 227 6.61 -16.63 -18.46
CA TYR A 227 6.84 -17.31 -19.73
C TYR A 227 6.62 -18.83 -19.63
N ASP A 228 7.09 -19.47 -18.56
CA ASP A 228 6.89 -20.90 -18.34
C ASP A 228 5.40 -21.25 -18.13
N LEU A 229 4.66 -20.39 -17.41
CA LEU A 229 3.21 -20.53 -17.21
C LEU A 229 2.42 -20.33 -18.51
N GLU A 230 2.80 -19.36 -19.35
CA GLU A 230 2.20 -19.17 -20.67
C GLU A 230 2.41 -20.40 -21.57
N LYS A 231 3.61 -21.00 -21.53
CA LYS A 231 3.91 -22.23 -22.26
C LYS A 231 3.09 -23.41 -21.76
N SER A 232 2.95 -23.56 -20.43
CA SER A 232 2.08 -24.57 -19.80
C SER A 232 0.62 -24.37 -20.22
N HIS A 233 0.13 -23.12 -20.23
CA HIS A 233 -1.21 -22.79 -20.69
C HIS A 233 -1.43 -23.17 -22.16
N PHE A 234 -0.47 -22.86 -23.04
CA PHE A 234 -0.54 -23.21 -24.45
C PHE A 234 -0.59 -24.73 -24.68
N ALA A 235 0.19 -25.51 -23.93
CA ALA A 235 0.14 -26.97 -24.01
C ALA A 235 -1.26 -27.51 -23.68
N ARG A 236 -1.93 -26.97 -22.66
CA ARG A 236 -3.31 -27.35 -22.31
C ARG A 236 -4.35 -26.93 -23.34
N LEU A 237 -4.12 -25.86 -24.10
CA LEU A 237 -5.02 -25.46 -25.18
C LEU A 237 -5.00 -26.47 -26.32
N ILE A 238 -3.84 -27.05 -26.63
CA ILE A 238 -3.70 -28.12 -27.64
C ILE A 238 -4.49 -29.36 -27.22
N GLU A 239 -4.55 -29.66 -25.92
CA GLU A 239 -5.33 -30.79 -25.39
C GLU A 239 -6.86 -30.53 -25.35
N HIS A 240 -7.33 -29.39 -25.87
CA HIS A 240 -8.76 -29.03 -25.96
C HIS A 240 -9.52 -29.11 -24.64
N VAL A 241 -8.88 -28.74 -23.52
CA VAL A 241 -9.58 -28.64 -22.23
C VAL A 241 -10.58 -27.49 -22.28
N ASP A 242 -11.89 -27.79 -22.33
CA ASP A 242 -12.98 -26.81 -22.54
C ASP A 242 -12.87 -25.55 -21.66
N LYS A 243 -12.67 -25.72 -20.35
CA LYS A 243 -12.51 -24.60 -19.40
C LYS A 243 -11.27 -23.77 -19.70
N THR A 244 -10.16 -24.39 -20.14
CA THR A 244 -8.94 -23.68 -20.51
C THR A 244 -9.18 -22.83 -21.75
N VAL A 245 -9.88 -23.35 -22.75
CA VAL A 245 -10.22 -22.59 -23.98
C VAL A 245 -11.09 -21.38 -23.64
N GLN A 246 -12.15 -21.58 -22.85
CA GLN A 246 -13.07 -20.50 -22.45
C GLN A 246 -12.40 -19.41 -21.61
N SER A 247 -11.47 -19.80 -20.72
CA SER A 247 -10.79 -18.87 -19.81
C SER A 247 -9.49 -18.28 -20.36
N SER A 248 -9.04 -18.73 -21.54
CA SER A 248 -7.69 -18.50 -22.05
C SER A 248 -7.32 -17.03 -22.11
N LYS A 249 -8.19 -16.20 -22.71
CA LYS A 249 -7.96 -14.77 -22.85
C LYS A 249 -7.68 -14.11 -21.49
N THR A 250 -8.56 -14.33 -20.51
CA THR A 250 -8.40 -13.75 -19.17
C THR A 250 -7.18 -14.30 -18.45
N HIS A 251 -6.86 -15.59 -18.61
CA HIS A 251 -5.68 -16.19 -17.98
C HIS A 251 -4.38 -15.52 -18.46
N ILE A 252 -4.19 -15.40 -19.77
CA ILE A 252 -2.99 -14.77 -20.35
C ILE A 252 -2.93 -13.29 -20.02
N GLU A 253 -4.06 -12.57 -20.10
CA GLU A 253 -4.11 -11.16 -19.74
C GLU A 253 -3.73 -10.94 -18.26
N LEU A 254 -4.18 -11.80 -17.33
CA LEU A 254 -3.80 -11.69 -15.92
C LEU A 254 -2.31 -11.88 -15.67
N LEU A 255 -1.65 -12.82 -16.38
CA LEU A 255 -0.19 -12.97 -16.31
C LEU A 255 0.52 -11.69 -16.79
N GLY A 256 0.11 -11.15 -17.92
CA GLY A 256 0.67 -9.91 -18.48
C GLY A 256 0.48 -8.70 -17.56
N LEU A 257 -0.71 -8.54 -16.97
CA LEU A 257 -1.00 -7.46 -16.02
C LEU A 257 -0.12 -7.56 -14.77
N MET A 258 -0.02 -8.75 -14.17
CA MET A 258 0.87 -8.96 -13.01
C MET A 258 2.35 -8.76 -13.35
N GLN A 259 2.77 -9.08 -14.58
CA GLN A 259 4.13 -8.79 -15.05
C GLN A 259 4.37 -7.28 -15.20
N ALA A 260 3.40 -6.53 -15.72
CA ALA A 260 3.45 -5.08 -15.78
C ALA A 260 3.55 -4.47 -14.38
N ILE A 261 2.72 -4.92 -13.43
CA ILE A 261 2.79 -4.50 -12.02
C ILE A 261 4.17 -4.77 -11.43
N ASN A 262 4.77 -5.94 -11.71
CA ASN A 262 6.11 -6.28 -11.24
C ASN A 262 7.18 -5.31 -11.77
N ARG A 263 7.06 -4.89 -13.03
CA ARG A 263 7.97 -3.93 -13.67
C ARG A 263 7.87 -2.55 -13.02
N HIS A 264 6.66 -1.99 -12.91
CA HIS A 264 6.44 -0.69 -12.25
C HIS A 264 6.88 -0.71 -10.78
N SER A 265 6.57 -1.80 -10.06
CA SER A 265 7.04 -2.01 -8.69
C SER A 265 8.57 -1.99 -8.60
N THR A 266 9.27 -2.61 -9.55
CA THR A 266 10.73 -2.63 -9.56
C THR A 266 11.32 -1.28 -10.00
N GLN A 267 10.61 -0.54 -10.85
CA GLN A 267 11.00 0.79 -11.28
C GLN A 267 11.04 1.78 -10.10
N ILE A 268 10.10 1.67 -9.14
CA ILE A 268 10.14 2.44 -7.89
C ILE A 268 11.49 2.27 -7.17
N VAL A 269 12.02 1.04 -7.11
CA VAL A 269 13.31 0.76 -6.46
C VAL A 269 14.46 1.36 -7.26
N ARG A 270 14.43 1.24 -8.59
CA ARG A 270 15.44 1.86 -9.46
C ARG A 270 15.53 3.37 -9.26
N ILE A 271 14.37 4.03 -9.20
CA ILE A 271 14.28 5.48 -8.91
C ILE A 271 14.81 5.81 -7.51
N LEU A 272 14.46 5.02 -6.50
CA LEU A 272 14.88 5.25 -5.11
C LEU A 272 16.41 5.25 -4.94
N TYR A 273 17.11 4.43 -5.72
CA TYR A 273 18.56 4.25 -5.65
C TYR A 273 19.34 4.96 -6.79
N ASP A 274 18.71 5.85 -7.57
CA ASP A 274 19.33 6.56 -8.71
C ASP A 274 19.91 5.64 -9.80
N GLU A 275 19.32 4.46 -10.00
CA GLU A 275 19.74 3.48 -10.99
C GLU A 275 18.79 3.53 -12.20
N VAL A 276 18.98 4.52 -13.08
CA VAL A 276 18.20 4.68 -14.33
C VAL A 276 18.58 3.63 -15.36
#